data_AF-A0A6C0HIY9-F1
#
_entry.id   AF-A0A6C0HIY9-F1
#
_cell.length_a   1.000
_cell.length_b   1.000
_cell.length_c   1.000
_cell.angle_alpha   90.00
_cell.angle_beta   90.00
_cell.angle_gamma   90.00
#
_symmetry.space_group_name_H-M   'P 1'
#
loop_
_entity.id
_entity.type
_entity.pdbx_description
1 polymer ?
#
loop_
_entity_poly.entity_id
_entity_poly.type
_entity_poly.pdbx_seq_one_letter_code
_entity_poly.pdbx_strand_id
1 'polypeptide(L)'
;MTDRVEQLQNIQSTALELFKKKNADYGDAFAKYGLIGVLMRIEDKIQRGLSISKTGVVLVSDEGLKDTLLDLHNYAAMALMLLAECDEDT
;
A
#
# COMPACT_ATOMS: atom_id res chain seq x y z
N MET A 1 -5.59 -28.25 0.33
CA MET A 1 -4.95 -27.33 1.29
C MET A 1 -4.30 -26.25 0.46
N THR A 2 -4.73 -25.01 0.56
CA THR A 2 -4.22 -23.93 -0.29
C THR A 2 -2.82 -23.55 0.17
N ASP A 3 -1.86 -23.49 -0.74
CA ASP A 3 -0.49 -23.12 -0.42
C ASP A 3 -0.41 -21.62 -0.06
N ARG A 4 0.25 -21.31 1.05
CA ARG A 4 0.38 -19.93 1.54
C ARG A 4 1.30 -19.10 0.64
N VAL A 5 2.30 -19.74 0.02
CA VAL A 5 3.18 -19.08 -0.93
C VAL A 5 2.39 -18.67 -2.17
N GLU A 6 1.61 -19.59 -2.74
CA GLU A 6 0.70 -19.30 -3.86
C GLU A 6 -0.29 -18.16 -3.55
N GLN A 7 -0.88 -18.16 -2.34
CA GLN A 7 -1.77 -17.07 -1.91
C GLN A 7 -1.05 -15.71 -1.89
N LEU A 8 0.15 -15.66 -1.31
CA LEU A 8 0.93 -14.43 -1.26
C LEU A 8 1.34 -13.94 -2.66
N GLN A 9 1.75 -14.86 -3.54
CA GLN A 9 2.09 -14.54 -4.93
C GLN A 9 0.91 -13.90 -5.66
N ASN A 10 -0.29 -14.47 -5.52
CA ASN A 10 -1.50 -13.90 -6.12
C ASN A 10 -1.83 -12.50 -5.58
N ILE A 11 -1.62 -12.28 -4.28
CA ILE A 11 -1.78 -10.95 -3.66
C ILE A 11 -0.77 -9.96 -4.21
N GLN A 12 0.51 -10.36 -4.31
CA GLN A 12 1.58 -9.52 -4.86
C GLN A 12 1.33 -9.15 -6.32
N SER A 13 0.87 -10.09 -7.15
CA SER A 13 0.47 -9.80 -8.54
C SER A 13 -0.67 -8.78 -8.59
N THR A 14 -1.68 -8.93 -7.73
CA THR A 14 -2.78 -7.97 -7.64
C THR A 14 -2.29 -6.59 -7.19
N ALA A 15 -1.42 -6.53 -6.18
CA ALA A 15 -0.85 -5.29 -5.66
C ALA A 15 0.01 -4.58 -6.71
N LEU A 16 0.78 -5.34 -7.51
CA LEU A 16 1.58 -4.81 -8.62
C LEU A 16 0.71 -4.18 -9.70
N GLU A 17 -0.38 -4.82 -10.12
CA GLU A 17 -1.29 -4.23 -11.11
C GLU A 17 -1.97 -2.96 -10.57
N LEU A 18 -2.35 -2.95 -9.30
CA LEU A 18 -2.87 -1.75 -8.64
C LEU A 18 -1.84 -0.62 -8.61
N PHE A 19 -0.58 -0.94 -8.29
CA PHE A 19 0.52 0.01 -8.30
C PHE A 19 0.73 0.59 -9.71
N LYS A 20 0.83 -0.25 -10.74
CA LYS A 20 1.00 0.19 -12.13
C LYS A 20 -0.08 1.18 -12.55
N LYS A 21 -1.35 0.86 -12.24
CA LYS A 21 -2.48 1.73 -12.54
C LYS A 21 -2.34 3.09 -11.84
N LYS A 22 -2.11 3.10 -10.53
CA LYS A 22 -1.97 4.34 -9.75
C LYS A 22 -0.74 5.15 -10.16
N ASN A 23 0.38 4.48 -10.44
CA ASN A 23 1.61 5.13 -10.89
C ASN A 23 1.46 5.75 -12.28
N ALA A 24 0.64 5.17 -13.17
CA ALA A 24 0.29 5.81 -14.43
C ALA A 24 -0.57 7.08 -14.23
N ASP A 25 -1.47 7.06 -13.25
CA ASP A 25 -2.37 8.19 -12.95
C ASP A 25 -1.66 9.36 -12.24
N TYR A 26 -0.76 9.06 -11.30
CA TYR A 26 -0.14 10.05 -10.40
C TYR A 26 1.36 10.24 -10.64
N GLY A 27 1.99 9.42 -11.47
CA GLY A 27 3.44 9.38 -11.65
C GLY A 27 4.17 9.12 -10.34
N ASP A 28 5.39 9.63 -10.26
CA ASP A 28 6.27 9.51 -9.09
C ASP A 28 5.91 10.47 -7.93
N ALA A 29 4.61 10.74 -7.76
CA ALA A 29 4.12 11.63 -6.72
C ALA A 29 4.43 11.12 -5.30
N PHE A 30 4.74 9.83 -5.13
CA PHE A 30 5.10 9.24 -3.85
C PHE A 30 6.54 9.61 -3.43
N ALA A 31 7.48 9.77 -4.38
CA ALA A 31 8.85 10.18 -4.09
C ALA A 31 9.00 11.67 -3.73
N LYS A 32 8.02 12.51 -4.08
CA LYS A 32 8.08 13.98 -3.87
C LYS A 32 8.44 14.40 -2.43
N TYR A 33 7.97 13.65 -1.44
CA TYR A 33 8.22 13.91 -0.02
C TYR A 33 9.16 12.88 0.61
N GLY A 34 9.81 12.07 -0.22
CA GLY A 34 10.69 10.97 0.17
C GLY A 34 10.02 9.97 1.11
N LEU A 35 10.86 9.25 1.86
CA LEU A 35 10.44 8.23 2.82
C LEU A 35 9.42 8.76 3.84
N ILE A 36 9.61 9.98 4.34
CA ILE A 36 8.71 10.62 5.32
C ILE A 36 7.30 10.76 4.74
N GLY A 37 7.18 11.16 3.48
CA GLY A 37 5.89 11.24 2.79
C GLY A 37 5.16 9.90 2.73
N VAL A 38 5.89 8.83 2.43
CA VAL A 38 5.33 7.47 2.38
C VAL A 38 4.87 7.01 3.76
N LEU A 39 5.66 7.26 4.82
CA LEU A 39 5.27 6.92 6.19
C LEU A 39 4.00 7.64 6.65
N MET A 40 3.85 8.92 6.32
CA MET A 40 2.60 9.65 6.63
C MET A 40 1.39 9.04 5.92
N ARG A 41 1.55 8.59 4.66
CA ARG A 41 0.45 7.91 3.93
C ARG A 41 0.08 6.56 4.55
N ILE A 42 1.06 5.83 5.09
CA ILE A 42 0.82 4.60 5.85
C ILE A 42 0.01 4.92 7.10
N GLU A 43 0.38 5.95 7.86
CA GLU A 43 -0.34 6.38 9.05
C GLU A 43 -1.81 6.71 8.72
N ASP A 44 -2.06 7.56 7.71
CA ASP A 44 -3.41 7.92 7.26
C ASP A 44 -4.27 6.69 6.96
N LYS A 45 -3.68 5.70 6.28
CA LYS A 45 -4.37 4.46 5.89
C LYS A 45 -4.67 3.56 7.09
N ILE A 46 -3.74 3.45 8.04
CA ILE A 46 -3.95 2.71 9.29
C ILE A 46 -5.07 3.37 10.10
N GLN A 47 -5.04 4.69 10.28
CA GLN A 47 -6.08 5.41 11.03
C GLN A 47 -7.46 5.24 10.39
N ARG A 48 -7.54 5.28 9.05
CA ARG A 48 -8.78 4.97 8.31
C ARG A 48 -9.26 3.54 8.57
N GLY A 49 -8.37 2.55 8.49
CA GLY A 49 -8.70 1.15 8.76
C GLY A 49 -9.21 0.92 10.18
N LEU A 50 -8.56 1.55 11.17
CA LEU A 50 -8.97 1.48 12.59
C LEU A 50 -10.33 2.15 12.84
N SER A 51 -10.61 3.27 12.17
CA SER A 51 -11.90 3.96 12.25
C SER A 51 -13.05 3.09 11.74
N ILE A 52 -12.84 2.40 10.60
CA ILE A 52 -13.80 1.44 10.04
C ILE A 52 -14.02 0.27 11.01
N SER A 53 -12.95 -0.25 11.62
CA SER A 53 -13.04 -1.39 12.55
C SER A 53 -13.75 -1.05 13.87
N LYS A 54 -13.66 0.19 14.36
CA LYS A 54 -14.24 0.60 15.66
C LYS A 54 -15.72 0.98 15.59
N THR A 55 -16.16 1.53 14.47
CA THR A 55 -17.54 2.04 14.34
C THR A 55 -18.56 0.95 14.05
N GLY A 56 -18.15 -0.27 13.72
CA GLY A 56 -19.04 -1.41 13.43
C GLY A 56 -19.91 -1.23 12.17
N VAL A 57 -19.94 -0.02 11.60
CA VAL A 57 -20.55 0.27 10.32
C VAL A 57 -19.55 -0.17 9.25
N VAL A 58 -19.64 -1.44 8.87
CA VAL A 58 -19.18 -1.88 7.55
C VAL A 58 -20.12 -1.20 6.56
N LEU A 59 -19.87 0.09 6.28
CA LEU A 59 -20.53 0.82 5.20
C LEU A 59 -20.16 0.13 3.90
N VAL A 60 -20.97 -0.85 3.55
CA VAL A 60 -21.24 -1.40 2.21
C VAL A 60 -20.15 -1.07 1.20
N SER A 61 -19.08 -1.85 1.22
CA SER A 61 -18.21 -2.12 0.07
C SER A 61 -17.04 -2.96 0.52
N ASP A 62 -16.90 -4.15 -0.06
CA ASP A 62 -15.69 -4.98 0.04
C ASP A 62 -14.41 -4.26 -0.45
N GLU A 63 -14.52 -3.04 -0.98
CA GLU A 63 -13.44 -2.08 -1.29
C GLU A 63 -12.81 -1.45 -0.02
N GLY A 64 -13.41 -1.56 1.18
CA GLY A 64 -12.96 -0.79 2.35
C GLY A 64 -11.63 -1.23 2.97
N LEU A 65 -11.54 -2.50 3.41
CA LEU A 65 -10.39 -3.00 4.18
C LEU A 65 -9.34 -3.68 3.29
N LYS A 66 -9.78 -4.48 2.30
CA LYS A 66 -8.87 -5.18 1.39
C LYS A 66 -8.01 -4.21 0.60
N ASP A 67 -8.62 -3.16 0.04
CA ASP A 67 -7.86 -2.15 -0.71
C ASP A 67 -6.96 -1.33 0.19
N THR A 68 -7.37 -1.08 1.45
CA THR A 68 -6.51 -0.45 2.46
C THR A 68 -5.28 -1.30 2.73
N LEU A 69 -5.43 -2.62 2.87
CA LEU A 69 -4.31 -3.54 3.11
C LEU A 69 -3.40 -3.66 1.87
N LEU A 70 -3.97 -3.68 0.66
CA LEU A 70 -3.20 -3.65 -0.59
C LEU A 70 -2.42 -2.33 -0.76
N ASP A 71 -3.04 -1.21 -0.40
CA ASP A 71 -2.38 0.09 -0.38
C ASP A 71 -1.20 0.08 0.61
N LEU A 72 -1.41 -0.43 1.82
CA LEU A 72 -0.34 -0.56 2.83
C LEU A 72 0.82 -1.44 2.33
N HIS A 73 0.51 -2.56 1.65
CA HIS A 73 1.51 -3.41 1.02
C HIS A 73 2.36 -2.62 0.01
N ASN A 74 1.72 -1.87 -0.90
CA ASN A 74 2.42 -1.05 -1.88
C ASN A 74 3.18 0.12 -1.25
N TYR A 75 2.65 0.77 -0.21
CA TYR A 75 3.37 1.83 0.49
C TYR A 75 4.64 1.31 1.17
N ALA A 76 4.60 0.11 1.77
CA ALA A 76 5.81 -0.51 2.31
C ALA A 76 6.84 -0.79 1.21
N ALA A 77 6.40 -1.29 0.04
CA ALA A 77 7.29 -1.51 -1.10
C ALA A 77 7.91 -0.19 -1.63
N MET A 78 7.12 0.88 -1.76
CA MET A 78 7.61 2.20 -2.18
C MET A 78 8.60 2.80 -1.17
N ALA A 79 8.38 2.62 0.13
CA ALA A 79 9.33 3.04 1.15
C ALA A 79 10.69 2.34 1.00
N LEU A 80 10.67 1.04 0.69
CA LEU A 80 11.89 0.27 0.42
C LEU A 80 12.59 0.71 -0.87
N MET A 81 11.84 1.05 -1.93
CA MET A 81 12.42 1.61 -3.17
C MET A 81 13.17 2.91 -2.88
N LEU A 82 12.56 3.83 -2.14
CA LEU A 82 13.19 5.10 -1.76
C LEU A 82 14.42 4.91 -0.85
N LEU A 83 14.38 3.93 0.06
CA LEU A 83 15.53 3.59 0.89
C LEU A 83 16.70 3.07 0.05
N ALA A 84 16.43 2.17 -0.90
CA ALA A 84 17.46 1.63 -1.78
C ALA A 84 18.10 2.72 -2.66
N GLU A 85 17.31 3.67 -3.16
CA GLU A 85 17.83 4.82 -3.91
C GLU A 85 18.76 5.70 -3.06
N CYS A 86 18.42 5.95 -1.78
CA CYS A 86 19.30 6.70 -0.88
C CYS A 86 20.62 5.97 -0.56
N ASP A 87 20.63 4.64 -0.54
CA ASP A 87 21.83 3.85 -0.27
C ASP A 87 22.78 3.79 -1.49
N GLU A 88 22.28 3.99 -2.72
CA GLU A 88 23.09 4.05 -3.94
C GLU A 88 23.80 5.41 -4.16
N ASP A 89 23.39 6.46 -3.45
CA ASP A 89 24.00 7.80 -3.48
C ASP A 89 25.19 7.97 -2.49
N THR A 90 25.60 6.90 -1.80
CA THR A 90 26.76 6.85 -0.87
C THR A 90 27.84 5.88 -1.29
#